data_AF-A0A3M1SAH7-F1
#
_entry.id   AF-A0A3M1SAH7-F1
#
_cell.length_a   1.000
_cell.length_b   1.000
_cell.length_c   1.000
_cell.angle_alpha   90.00
_cell.angle_beta   90.00
_cell.angle_gamma   90.00
#
_symmetry.space_group_name_H-M   'P 1'
#
loop_
_entity.id
_entity.type
_entity.pdbx_description
1 polymer ?
#
loop_
_entity_poly.entity_id
_entity_poly.type
_entity_poly.pdbx_seq_one_letter_code
_entity_poly.pdbx_strand_id
1 'polypeptide(L)'
;MISRPIRWFVPVIIVVSIFLCSFSLSWACVGKIINIGVTGSQEERLLAELISVLINERTGTTVNVMVMNEAEDIYPELRDRGSLGMMVERLGRARQRYKTSGADDYAHLKKEARKEGLIYLKPLGNARDGSGDLYIPVITEYILVNFPALPRVVNKLRGITDDRAYEHLLRDVSGGSDIRKAVRRFLRKKRLI
;
A
#
# COMPACT_ATOMS: atom_id res chain seq x y z
N MET A 1 7.28 60.59 -40.96
CA MET A 1 8.30 60.07 -40.02
C MET A 1 7.56 59.28 -38.95
N ILE A 2 7.38 57.97 -39.14
CA ILE A 2 6.59 57.10 -38.25
C ILE A 2 7.58 56.22 -37.49
N SER A 3 7.72 56.50 -36.19
CA SER A 3 8.61 55.80 -35.27
C SER A 3 8.08 54.40 -34.96
N ARG A 4 8.97 53.41 -35.07
CA ARG A 4 8.70 51.98 -34.84
C ARG A 4 8.77 51.63 -33.34
N PRO A 5 7.69 51.21 -32.66
CA PRO A 5 7.73 50.81 -31.25
C PRO A 5 7.81 49.28 -31.07
N ILE A 6 8.41 48.54 -32.00
CA ILE A 6 8.34 47.06 -32.03
C ILE A 6 9.53 46.38 -31.31
N ARG A 7 10.63 47.09 -31.04
CA ARG A 7 11.87 46.46 -30.50
C ARG A 7 11.85 46.12 -29.00
N TRP A 8 10.89 46.63 -28.22
CA TRP A 8 10.83 46.41 -26.77
C TRP A 8 9.88 45.29 -26.31
N PHE A 9 8.96 44.82 -27.16
CA PHE A 9 8.02 43.75 -26.81
C PHE A 9 8.63 42.35 -26.90
N VAL A 10 9.62 42.16 -27.75
CA VAL A 10 10.29 40.86 -27.98
C VAL A 10 10.95 40.30 -26.70
N PRO A 11 11.74 41.06 -25.90
CA PRO A 11 12.35 40.49 -24.70
C PRO A 11 11.34 40.12 -23.60
N VAL A 12 10.23 40.86 -23.48
CA VAL A 12 9.19 40.58 -22.48
C VAL A 12 8.45 39.27 -22.78
N ILE A 13 8.15 39.02 -24.06
CA ILE A 13 7.50 37.76 -24.49
C ILE A 13 8.43 36.56 -24.25
N ILE A 14 9.73 36.72 -24.47
CA ILE A 14 10.72 35.65 -24.24
C ILE A 14 10.84 35.33 -22.74
N VAL A 15 10.88 36.34 -21.87
CA VAL A 15 10.95 36.13 -20.41
C VAL A 15 9.70 35.45 -19.87
N VAL A 16 8.50 35.82 -20.36
CA VAL A 16 7.24 35.17 -19.96
C VAL A 16 7.16 33.72 -20.45
N SER A 17 7.66 33.44 -21.66
CA SER A 17 7.71 32.08 -22.22
C SER A 17 8.63 31.14 -21.44
N ILE A 18 9.80 31.64 -20.98
CA ILE A 18 10.72 30.87 -20.14
C ILE A 18 10.11 30.58 -18.75
N PHE A 19 9.32 31.52 -18.21
CA PHE A 19 8.66 31.34 -16.91
C PHE A 19 7.54 30.28 -16.95
N LEU A 20 6.85 30.14 -18.10
CA LEU A 20 5.78 29.14 -18.29
C LEU A 20 6.29 27.70 -18.47
N CYS A 21 7.55 27.50 -18.85
CA CYS A 21 8.15 26.16 -18.96
C CYS A 21 8.59 25.55 -17.62
N SER A 22 8.44 26.28 -16.51
CA SER A 22 8.82 25.81 -15.16
C SER A 22 7.68 25.10 -14.42
N PHE A 23 6.54 24.86 -15.06
CA PHE A 23 5.46 24.05 -14.47
C PHE A 23 5.85 22.58 -14.46
N SER A 24 6.58 22.22 -13.41
CA SER A 24 6.57 20.95 -12.69
C SER A 24 6.11 19.74 -13.51
N LEU A 25 7.10 19.03 -14.04
CA LEU A 25 7.07 17.60 -14.32
C LEU A 25 6.54 16.86 -13.08
N SER A 26 5.22 16.81 -12.97
CA SER A 26 4.53 15.96 -12.03
C SER A 26 4.74 14.55 -12.55
N TRP A 27 5.86 13.94 -12.15
CA TRP A 27 6.09 12.50 -12.24
C TRP A 27 5.05 11.83 -11.33
N ALA A 28 3.81 11.83 -11.80
CA ALA A 28 2.78 10.98 -11.28
C ALA A 28 3.33 9.56 -11.38
N CYS A 29 3.09 8.74 -10.36
CA CYS A 29 3.57 7.36 -10.26
C CYS A 29 2.95 6.41 -11.32
N VAL A 30 2.56 6.95 -12.47
CA VAL A 30 2.01 6.29 -13.64
C VAL A 30 3.10 5.37 -14.20
N GLY A 31 2.84 4.07 -14.18
CA GLY A 31 3.71 3.04 -14.74
C GLY A 31 4.51 2.21 -13.73
N LYS A 32 4.52 2.56 -12.44
CA LYS A 32 5.14 1.70 -11.42
C LYS A 32 4.13 0.69 -10.86
N ILE A 33 4.53 -0.57 -10.77
CA ILE A 33 3.72 -1.69 -10.28
C ILE A 33 4.16 -2.03 -8.85
N ILE A 34 3.20 -2.28 -7.96
CA ILE A 34 3.45 -2.85 -6.63
C ILE A 34 2.95 -4.28 -6.62
N ASN A 35 3.82 -5.24 -6.30
CA ASN A 35 3.39 -6.62 -6.09
C ASN A 35 3.23 -6.89 -4.59
N ILE A 36 2.07 -7.44 -4.20
CA ILE A 36 1.73 -7.85 -2.84
C ILE A 36 1.85 -9.36 -2.75
N GLY A 37 2.74 -9.87 -1.90
CA GLY A 37 2.87 -11.28 -1.60
C GLY A 37 1.90 -11.72 -0.50
N VAL A 38 1.24 -12.85 -0.70
CA VAL A 38 0.38 -13.49 0.31
C VAL A 38 0.59 -15.00 0.36
N THR A 39 0.47 -15.57 1.54
CA THR A 39 0.37 -17.02 1.69
C THR A 39 -1.06 -17.43 1.39
N GLY A 40 -1.28 -18.57 0.73
CA GLY A 40 -2.55 -18.95 0.12
C GLY A 40 -3.83 -18.95 0.97
N SER A 41 -3.77 -18.55 2.25
CA SER A 41 -4.93 -18.31 3.11
C SER A 41 -5.92 -17.33 2.48
N GLN A 42 -7.21 -17.61 2.65
CA GLN A 42 -8.27 -16.81 2.06
C GLN A 42 -8.31 -15.39 2.67
N GLU A 43 -8.02 -15.27 3.96
CA GLU A 43 -8.02 -13.99 4.67
C GLU A 43 -6.89 -13.07 4.18
N GLU A 44 -5.66 -13.59 4.04
CA GLU A 44 -4.56 -12.79 3.51
C GLU A 44 -4.82 -12.37 2.06
N ARG A 45 -5.36 -13.27 1.23
CA ARG A 45 -5.77 -12.94 -0.15
C ARG A 45 -6.83 -11.83 -0.17
N LEU A 46 -7.86 -11.92 0.67
CA LEU A 46 -8.89 -10.88 0.77
C LEU A 46 -8.33 -9.54 1.24
N LEU A 47 -7.44 -9.55 2.24
CA LEU A 47 -6.81 -8.34 2.73
C LEU A 47 -5.86 -7.72 1.70
N ALA A 48 -5.11 -8.53 0.96
CA ALA A 48 -4.27 -8.05 -0.13
C ALA A 48 -5.11 -7.47 -1.27
N GLU A 49 -6.26 -8.07 -1.61
CA GLU A 49 -7.20 -7.50 -2.58
C GLU A 49 -7.82 -6.19 -2.10
N LEU A 50 -8.19 -6.08 -0.81
CA LEU A 50 -8.62 -4.82 -0.20
C LEU A 50 -7.58 -3.72 -0.35
N ILE A 51 -6.32 -4.05 -0.04
CA ILE A 51 -5.20 -3.11 -0.17
C ILE A 51 -4.97 -2.74 -1.64
N SER A 52 -4.95 -3.73 -2.54
CA SER A 52 -4.73 -3.55 -3.97
C SER A 52 -5.76 -2.61 -4.59
N VAL A 53 -7.05 -2.89 -4.39
CA VAL A 53 -8.14 -2.05 -4.91
C VAL A 53 -8.09 -0.65 -4.30
N LEU A 54 -7.84 -0.53 -2.99
CA LEU A 54 -7.75 0.78 -2.34
C LEU A 54 -6.63 1.64 -2.91
N ILE A 55 -5.43 1.06 -3.09
CA ILE A 55 -4.28 1.77 -3.67
C ILE A 55 -4.61 2.18 -5.10
N ASN A 56 -5.05 1.22 -5.92
CA ASN A 56 -5.32 1.46 -7.34
C ASN A 56 -6.32 2.61 -7.54
N GLU A 57 -7.45 2.59 -6.83
CA GLU A 57 -8.50 3.59 -6.97
C GLU A 57 -8.09 4.97 -6.40
N ARG A 58 -7.23 5.01 -5.38
CA ARG A 58 -6.81 6.27 -4.73
C ARG A 58 -5.59 6.93 -5.36
N THR A 59 -4.71 6.17 -5.98
CA THR A 59 -3.41 6.67 -6.47
C THR A 59 -3.19 6.41 -7.95
N GLY A 60 -4.03 5.61 -8.61
CA GLY A 60 -3.82 5.16 -9.99
C GLY A 60 -2.64 4.19 -10.14
N THR A 61 -2.09 3.68 -9.04
CA THR A 61 -0.96 2.75 -9.05
C THR A 61 -1.45 1.33 -9.34
N THR A 62 -0.80 0.63 -10.27
CA THR A 62 -1.09 -0.78 -10.53
C THR A 62 -0.58 -1.63 -9.38
N VAL A 63 -1.45 -2.45 -8.80
CA VAL A 63 -1.11 -3.35 -7.71
C VAL A 63 -1.54 -4.77 -8.07
N ASN A 64 -0.62 -5.71 -7.98
CA ASN A 64 -0.84 -7.13 -8.26
C ASN A 64 -0.80 -7.92 -6.95
N VAL A 65 -1.68 -8.91 -6.80
CA VAL A 65 -1.64 -9.86 -5.68
C VAL A 65 -1.00 -11.14 -6.18
N MET A 66 0.15 -11.50 -5.61
CA MET A 66 0.90 -12.70 -5.94
C MET A 66 0.72 -13.70 -4.80
N VAL A 67 0.09 -14.83 -5.12
CA VAL A 67 -0.03 -15.94 -4.18
C VAL A 67 1.25 -16.74 -4.23
N MET A 68 1.86 -16.92 -3.06
CA MET A 68 3.07 -17.71 -2.90
C MET A 68 2.77 -19.02 -2.17
N ASN A 69 3.58 -20.04 -2.45
CA ASN A 69 3.40 -21.38 -1.90
C ASN A 69 3.64 -21.38 -0.39
N GLU A 70 4.74 -20.76 0.05
CA GLU A 70 5.13 -20.72 1.45
C GLU A 70 5.39 -19.30 1.95
N ALA A 71 5.18 -19.09 3.25
CA ALA A 71 5.45 -17.81 3.92
C ALA A 71 6.92 -17.44 3.91
N GLU A 72 7.77 -18.46 3.97
CA GLU A 72 9.22 -18.32 4.08
C GLU A 72 9.83 -17.78 2.79
N ASP A 73 9.18 -17.99 1.65
CA ASP A 73 9.57 -17.46 0.34
C ASP A 73 9.31 -15.96 0.20
N ILE A 74 8.32 -15.42 0.92
CA ILE A 74 7.91 -14.01 0.80
C ILE A 74 9.01 -13.07 1.32
N TYR A 75 9.70 -13.44 2.40
CA TYR A 75 10.69 -12.58 3.05
C TYR A 75 11.95 -12.33 2.20
N PRO A 76 12.59 -13.36 1.60
CA PRO A 76 13.67 -13.16 0.64
C PRO A 76 13.25 -12.31 -0.55
N GLU A 77 12.06 -12.57 -1.11
CA GLU A 77 11.52 -11.83 -2.26
C GLU A 77 11.22 -10.36 -1.93
N LEU A 78 10.76 -10.05 -0.71
CA LEU A 78 10.63 -8.66 -0.25
C LEU A 78 11.98 -7.93 -0.14
N ARG A 79 13.08 -8.66 0.04
CA ARG A 79 14.42 -8.06 0.09
C ARG A 79 15.00 -7.90 -1.31
N ASP A 80 14.61 -8.75 -2.24
CA ASP A 80 15.00 -8.62 -3.63
C ASP A 80 14.32 -7.40 -4.26
N ARG A 81 15.13 -6.47 -4.74
CA ARG A 81 14.65 -5.15 -5.14
C ARG A 81 13.92 -5.26 -6.48
N GLY A 82 12.62 -5.50 -6.43
CA GLY A 82 11.72 -5.34 -7.58
C GLY A 82 10.70 -6.46 -7.79
N SER A 83 10.83 -7.59 -7.10
CA SER A 83 9.86 -8.70 -7.22
C SER A 83 8.65 -8.50 -6.31
N LEU A 84 8.85 -8.16 -5.04
CA LEU A 84 7.81 -7.87 -4.06
C LEU A 84 8.01 -6.52 -3.38
N GLY A 85 6.94 -5.75 -3.31
CA GLY A 85 6.93 -4.45 -2.63
C GLY A 85 6.25 -4.47 -1.26
N MET A 86 5.33 -5.41 -1.06
CA MET A 86 4.46 -5.45 0.10
C MET A 86 4.02 -6.87 0.42
N MET A 87 3.65 -7.12 1.67
CA MET A 87 2.91 -8.32 2.07
C MET A 87 1.88 -7.99 3.15
N VAL A 88 0.99 -8.94 3.43
CA VAL A 88 0.12 -8.93 4.61
C VAL A 88 0.64 -9.97 5.60
N GLU A 89 1.15 -9.51 6.74
CA GLU A 89 1.78 -10.36 7.74
C GLU A 89 0.88 -10.60 8.95
N ARG A 90 0.93 -11.81 9.52
CA ARG A 90 0.34 -12.18 10.81
C ARG A 90 1.31 -11.88 11.94
N LEU A 91 0.82 -11.24 12.99
CA LEU A 91 1.63 -10.92 14.16
C LEU A 91 2.28 -12.15 14.81
N GLY A 92 1.58 -13.30 14.84
CA GLY A 92 2.13 -14.54 15.39
C GLY A 92 3.38 -15.01 14.64
N ARG A 93 3.32 -15.03 13.29
CA ARG A 93 4.45 -15.40 12.43
C ARG A 93 5.61 -14.41 12.55
N ALA A 94 5.31 -13.11 12.58
CA ALA A 94 6.34 -12.09 12.80
C ALA A 94 7.01 -12.20 14.17
N ARG A 95 6.25 -12.52 15.23
CA ARG A 95 6.80 -12.76 16.57
C ARG A 95 7.73 -13.96 16.63
N GLN A 96 7.33 -15.06 16.00
CA GLN A 96 8.16 -16.26 15.90
C GLN A 96 9.49 -15.96 15.19
N ARG A 97 9.44 -15.20 14.09
CA ARG A 97 10.62 -14.80 13.31
C ARG A 97 11.60 -13.97 14.12
N TYR A 98 11.11 -12.90 14.76
CA TYR A 98 11.95 -11.95 15.49
C TYR A 98 12.18 -12.35 16.96
N LYS A 99 11.72 -13.54 17.36
CA LYS A 99 11.83 -14.08 18.73
C LYS A 99 11.32 -13.09 19.78
N THR A 100 10.21 -12.41 19.47
CA THR A 100 9.56 -11.44 20.35
C THR A 100 8.41 -12.11 21.12
N SER A 101 8.25 -11.75 22.39
CA SER A 101 7.25 -12.36 23.28
C SER A 101 6.58 -11.29 24.15
N GLY A 102 5.25 -11.23 24.12
CA GLY A 102 4.45 -10.27 24.87
C GLY A 102 3.59 -9.32 24.02
N ALA A 103 2.52 -8.79 24.65
CA ALA A 103 1.60 -7.84 24.02
C ALA A 103 2.27 -6.50 23.67
N ASP A 104 3.28 -6.08 24.44
CA ASP A 104 3.97 -4.80 24.31
C ASP A 104 5.18 -4.81 23.35
N ASP A 105 5.50 -5.94 22.72
CA ASP A 105 6.74 -6.14 21.96
C ASP A 105 6.65 -5.68 20.48
N TYR A 106 5.58 -4.97 20.11
CA TYR A 106 5.39 -4.50 18.74
C TYR A 106 6.43 -3.44 18.34
N ALA A 107 6.86 -2.59 19.28
CA ALA A 107 7.90 -1.60 19.02
C ALA A 107 9.26 -2.26 18.71
N HIS A 108 9.61 -3.33 19.43
CA HIS A 108 10.82 -4.11 19.17
C HIS A 108 10.74 -4.82 17.82
N LEU A 109 9.60 -5.46 17.52
CA LEU A 109 9.36 -6.08 16.23
C LEU A 109 9.58 -5.09 15.08
N LYS A 110 9.04 -3.87 15.18
CA LYS A 110 9.26 -2.82 14.18
C LYS A 110 10.73 -2.44 14.05
N LYS A 111 11.47 -2.40 15.17
CA LYS A 111 12.90 -2.08 15.19
C LYS A 111 13.71 -3.17 14.49
N GLU A 112 13.46 -4.44 14.78
CA GLU A 112 14.16 -5.57 14.15
C GLU A 112 13.82 -5.67 12.66
N ALA A 113 12.54 -5.55 12.29
CA ALA A 113 12.11 -5.53 10.90
C ALA A 113 12.78 -4.42 10.09
N ARG A 114 12.94 -3.22 10.69
CA ARG A 114 13.57 -2.09 10.01
C ARG A 114 15.05 -2.33 9.70
N LYS A 115 15.77 -3.13 10.50
CA LYS A 115 17.15 -3.53 10.17
C LYS A 115 17.23 -4.35 8.88
N GLU A 116 16.12 -4.97 8.48
CA GLU A 116 15.99 -5.74 7.25
C GLU A 116 15.38 -4.92 6.09
N GLY A 117 15.21 -3.61 6.27
CA GLY A 117 14.56 -2.74 5.28
C GLY A 117 13.04 -2.92 5.18
N LEU A 118 12.42 -3.52 6.20
CA LEU A 118 10.97 -3.74 6.26
C LEU A 118 10.29 -2.74 7.19
N ILE A 119 9.16 -2.22 6.74
CA ILE A 119 8.36 -1.23 7.46
C ILE A 119 6.98 -1.80 7.72
N TYR A 120 6.71 -2.11 8.98
CA TYR A 120 5.39 -2.53 9.45
C TYR A 120 4.47 -1.32 9.58
N LEU A 121 3.36 -1.35 8.85
CA LEU A 121 2.31 -0.33 8.88
C LEU A 121 1.33 -0.57 10.04
N LYS A 122 0.26 0.22 10.11
CA LYS A 122 -0.75 0.03 11.17
C LYS A 122 -1.48 -1.30 10.92
N PRO A 123 -1.77 -2.07 11.99
CA PRO A 123 -2.57 -3.27 11.87
C PRO A 123 -3.95 -3.01 11.24
N LEU A 124 -4.43 -3.99 10.47
CA LEU A 124 -5.74 -3.98 9.83
C LEU A 124 -6.88 -4.30 10.81
N GLY A 125 -6.55 -4.84 11.99
CA GLY A 125 -7.48 -5.10 13.09
C GLY A 125 -6.98 -4.56 14.41
N ASN A 126 -7.69 -4.90 15.47
CA ASN A 126 -7.25 -4.73 16.85
C ASN A 126 -6.89 -6.11 17.41
N ALA A 127 -5.88 -6.16 18.29
CA ALA A 127 -5.60 -7.37 19.04
C ALA A 127 -6.76 -7.60 20.03
N ARG A 128 -7.78 -8.35 19.61
CA ARG A 128 -8.89 -8.76 20.49
C ARG A 128 -8.36 -9.80 21.46
N ASP A 129 -8.35 -9.47 22.76
CA ASP A 129 -8.18 -10.33 23.94
C ASP A 129 -7.50 -11.70 23.67
N GLY A 130 -6.27 -11.67 23.15
CA GLY A 130 -5.41 -12.85 23.02
C GLY A 130 -5.83 -13.92 22.00
N SER A 131 -6.94 -13.78 21.27
CA SER A 131 -7.50 -14.86 20.43
C SER A 131 -7.58 -14.54 18.93
N GLY A 132 -7.33 -13.30 18.50
CA GLY A 132 -7.39 -12.89 17.10
C GLY A 132 -6.01 -12.74 16.46
N ASP A 133 -5.81 -13.36 15.30
CA ASP A 133 -4.63 -13.09 14.47
C ASP A 133 -4.66 -11.65 13.95
N LEU A 134 -3.66 -10.88 14.35
CA LEU A 134 -3.51 -9.50 13.93
C LEU A 134 -2.78 -9.44 12.59
N TYR A 135 -3.46 -8.96 11.54
CA TYR A 135 -2.85 -8.75 10.22
C TYR A 135 -2.25 -7.36 10.11
N ILE A 136 -1.04 -7.28 9.58
CA ILE A 136 -0.21 -6.09 9.53
C ILE A 136 0.37 -5.96 8.12
N PRO A 137 0.06 -4.90 7.38
CA PRO A 137 0.70 -4.67 6.09
C PRO A 137 2.17 -4.32 6.31
N VAL A 138 3.06 -4.94 5.54
CA VAL A 138 4.50 -4.69 5.58
C VAL A 138 4.94 -4.22 4.21
N ILE A 139 5.71 -3.14 4.16
CA ILE A 139 6.29 -2.61 2.92
C ILE A 139 7.81 -2.58 3.01
N THR A 140 8.48 -2.53 1.87
CA THR A 140 9.92 -2.30 1.81
C THR A 140 10.24 -0.82 1.89
N GLU A 141 11.45 -0.47 2.34
CA GLU A 141 11.95 0.92 2.27
C GLU A 141 11.94 1.46 0.84
N TYR A 142 12.24 0.61 -0.15
CA TYR A 142 12.15 0.95 -1.56
C TYR A 142 10.74 1.43 -1.95
N ILE A 143 9.70 0.71 -1.51
CA ILE A 143 8.31 1.12 -1.75
C ILE A 143 8.00 2.44 -1.04
N LEU A 144 8.46 2.64 0.19
CA LEU A 144 8.22 3.90 0.89
C LEU A 144 8.84 5.10 0.13
N VAL A 145 10.05 4.96 -0.38
CA VAL A 145 10.73 6.02 -1.15
C VAL A 145 9.99 6.33 -2.45
N ASN A 146 9.53 5.29 -3.17
CA ASN A 146 8.86 5.47 -4.46
C ASN A 146 7.37 5.84 -4.34
N PHE A 147 6.74 5.51 -3.21
CA PHE A 147 5.32 5.74 -2.96
C PHE A 147 5.12 6.32 -1.54
N PRO A 148 5.56 7.56 -1.27
CA PRO A 148 5.56 8.14 0.07
C PRO A 148 4.16 8.32 0.67
N ALA A 149 3.13 8.43 -0.18
CA ALA A 149 1.74 8.50 0.25
C ALA A 149 1.14 7.13 0.64
N LEU A 150 1.79 6.02 0.27
CA LEU A 150 1.25 4.67 0.43
C LEU A 150 0.89 4.31 1.88
N PRO A 151 1.74 4.58 2.89
CA PRO A 151 1.36 4.34 4.29
C PRO A 151 0.07 5.05 4.69
N ARG A 152 -0.14 6.29 4.21
CA ARG A 152 -1.35 7.06 4.53
C ARG A 152 -2.60 6.45 3.90
N VAL A 153 -2.49 5.90 2.69
CA VAL A 153 -3.58 5.22 1.99
C VAL A 153 -3.90 3.91 2.69
N VAL A 154 -2.92 3.03 2.89
CA VAL A 154 -3.12 1.71 3.50
C VAL A 154 -3.65 1.82 4.92
N ASN A 155 -3.17 2.79 5.70
CA ASN A 155 -3.65 3.02 7.08
C ASN A 155 -5.13 3.42 7.17
N LYS A 156 -5.81 3.72 6.06
CA LYS A 156 -7.27 3.89 6.03
C LYS A 156 -8.03 2.59 6.30
N LEU A 157 -7.39 1.43 6.10
CA LEU A 157 -7.93 0.10 6.41
C LEU A 157 -7.70 -0.32 7.87
N ARG A 158 -7.19 0.57 8.73
CA ARG A 158 -7.01 0.26 10.15
C ARG A 158 -8.35 -0.14 10.78
N GLY A 159 -8.36 -1.27 11.49
CA GLY A 159 -9.54 -1.80 12.17
C GLY A 159 -10.60 -2.39 11.24
N ILE A 160 -10.31 -2.55 9.94
CA ILE A 160 -11.26 -3.10 8.98
C ILE A 160 -11.66 -4.53 9.31
N THR A 161 -10.76 -5.34 9.88
CA THR A 161 -11.06 -6.74 10.22
C THR A 161 -11.94 -6.90 11.45
N ASP A 162 -12.08 -5.84 12.27
CA ASP A 162 -12.98 -5.85 13.44
C ASP A 162 -14.42 -5.47 13.06
N ASP A 163 -14.62 -4.99 11.84
CA ASP A 163 -15.89 -4.51 11.36
C ASP A 163 -16.82 -5.69 11.00
N ARG A 164 -18.06 -5.70 11.49
CA ARG A 164 -19.03 -6.75 11.14
C ARG A 164 -19.23 -6.87 9.62
N ALA A 165 -19.13 -5.77 8.87
CA ALA A 165 -19.25 -5.80 7.42
C ALA A 165 -18.08 -6.56 6.74
N TYR A 166 -16.92 -6.67 7.39
CA TYR A 166 -15.81 -7.47 6.90
C TYR A 166 -16.11 -8.96 7.03
N GLU A 167 -16.71 -9.42 8.12
CA GLU A 167 -17.15 -10.81 8.27
C GLU A 167 -18.19 -11.22 7.21
N HIS A 168 -19.05 -10.28 6.80
CA HIS A 168 -19.97 -10.50 5.67
C HIS A 168 -19.22 -10.61 4.35
N LEU A 169 -18.27 -9.69 4.09
CA LEU A 169 -17.44 -9.74 2.89
C LEU A 169 -16.66 -11.06 2.79
N LEU A 170 -16.07 -11.53 3.90
CA LEU A 170 -15.33 -12.79 3.93
C LEU A 170 -16.22 -13.97 3.54
N ARG A 171 -17.43 -14.05 4.11
CA ARG A 171 -18.42 -15.09 3.76
C ARG A 171 -18.87 -15.00 2.31
N ASP A 172 -19.15 -13.81 1.80
CA ASP A 172 -19.58 -13.59 0.41
C ASP A 172 -18.52 -14.09 -0.58
N VAL A 173 -17.24 -13.84 -0.29
CA VAL A 173 -16.11 -14.29 -1.11
C VAL A 173 -15.90 -15.80 -0.96
N SER A 174 -16.05 -16.38 0.24
CA SER A 174 -16.03 -17.85 0.43
C SER A 174 -17.15 -18.55 -0.35
N GLY A 175 -18.29 -17.89 -0.54
CA GLY A 175 -19.41 -18.38 -1.36
C GLY A 175 -19.19 -18.32 -2.87
N GLY A 176 -17.98 -17.97 -3.34
CA GLY A 176 -17.63 -17.94 -4.77
C GLY A 176 -17.89 -16.61 -5.47
N SER A 177 -18.18 -15.54 -4.72
CA SER A 177 -18.26 -14.20 -5.32
C SER A 177 -16.92 -13.76 -5.90
N ASP A 178 -16.96 -13.01 -7.01
CA ASP A 178 -15.79 -12.33 -7.56
C ASP A 178 -15.18 -11.39 -6.50
N ILE A 179 -14.00 -11.77 -5.99
CA ILE A 179 -13.32 -11.11 -4.88
C ILE A 179 -13.10 -9.62 -5.15
N ARG A 180 -12.71 -9.27 -6.38
CA ARG A 180 -12.37 -7.89 -6.75
C ARG A 180 -13.62 -7.02 -6.82
N LYS A 181 -14.72 -7.54 -7.37
CA LYS A 181 -16.01 -6.84 -7.38
C LYS A 181 -16.59 -6.67 -5.97
N ALA A 182 -16.50 -7.70 -5.13
CA ALA A 182 -16.97 -7.67 -3.75
C ALA A 182 -16.19 -6.64 -2.93
N VAL A 183 -14.86 -6.65 -3.02
CA VAL A 183 -13.95 -5.68 -2.38
C VAL A 183 -14.27 -4.25 -2.83
N ARG A 184 -14.40 -3.99 -4.13
CA ARG A 184 -14.72 -2.63 -4.63
C ARG A 184 -16.05 -2.12 -4.06
N ARG A 185 -17.08 -2.97 -4.02
CA ARG A 185 -18.38 -2.63 -3.44
C ARG A 185 -18.26 -2.30 -1.95
N PHE A 186 -17.51 -3.12 -1.21
CA PHE A 186 -17.25 -2.93 0.20
C PHE A 186 -16.54 -1.59 0.48
N LEU A 187 -15.47 -1.29 -0.24
CA LEU A 187 -14.70 -0.05 -0.08
C LEU A 187 -15.55 1.20 -0.41
N ARG A 188 -16.39 1.15 -1.45
CA ARG A 188 -17.36 2.22 -1.76
C ARG A 188 -18.36 2.44 -0.63
N LYS A 189 -18.92 1.35 -0.08
CA LYS A 189 -19.86 1.42 1.06
C LYS A 189 -19.20 2.05 2.29
N LYS A 190 -17.91 1.79 2.51
CA LYS A 190 -17.10 2.41 3.57
C LYS A 190 -16.60 3.83 3.24
N ARG A 191 -16.91 4.37 2.05
CA ARG A 191 -16.40 5.66 1.55
C ARG A 191 -14.87 5.74 1.54
N LEU A 192 -14.24 4.57 1.37
CA LEU A 192 -12.79 4.44 1.26
C LEU A 192 -12.32 4.58 -0.17
N ILE A 193 -13.21 4.47 -1.15
CA ILE A 193 -13.04 4.83 -2.56
C ILE A 193 -14.33 5.47 -3.07
#